data_AF-A0A6G9S7S7-F1
#
_entry.id   AF-A0A6G9S7S7-F1
#
_cell.length_a   1.000
_cell.length_b   1.000
_cell.length_c   1.000
_cell.angle_alpha   90.00
_cell.angle_beta   90.00
_cell.angle_gamma   90.00
#
_symmetry.space_group_name_H-M   'P 1'
#
loop_
_entity.id
_entity.type
_entity.pdbx_description
1 polymer ?
#
loop_
_entity_poly.entity_id
_entity_poly.type
_entity_poly.pdbx_seq_one_letter_code
_entity_poly.pdbx_strand_id
1 'polypeptide(L)'
;MKLQDFLGKQEKWNFEAIGEDVELSRQIQVLLIGLGLLDPPADGKFGPVSATALKTFQELTKSGENDYLGAVTAKNLIETKPEELPQPALKLSNSIPSRIVKYLQLKNYQVFTGAKQYNIVYIEGMNEDWTLNEDTPNQFNDRRIVIEIVEGVPKIVNHWQATTEPGSYYTYNPMNPAGAARIKFGQYKAWAVGYHGNADRHEALIQVAPITVHRDFNKDFQRTGDKLDTGLFQVNQHWGYDAPVNDIKNASAGCLVGRRREGHREFMAIIKQDRRFLANNDYVFYTTVIPGDDFLKTVPG
;
A
#
# COMPACT_ATOMS: atom_id res chain seq x y z
N MET A 1 -2.58 -20.21 30.76
CA MET A 1 -3.54 -19.24 31.34
C MET A 1 -4.24 -18.52 30.20
N LYS A 2 -5.49 -18.07 30.35
CA LYS A 2 -6.16 -17.25 29.34
C LYS A 2 -6.02 -15.78 29.67
N LEU A 3 -5.98 -14.93 28.64
CA LEU A 3 -5.91 -13.48 28.84
C LEU A 3 -7.12 -12.95 29.64
N GLN A 4 -8.29 -13.55 29.45
CA GLN A 4 -9.51 -13.23 30.18
C GLN A 4 -9.41 -13.55 31.68
N ASP A 5 -8.48 -14.43 32.10
CA ASP A 5 -8.34 -14.80 33.51
C ASP A 5 -7.80 -13.66 34.37
N PHE A 6 -7.20 -12.63 33.77
CA PHE A 6 -6.72 -11.42 34.45
C PHE A 6 -7.85 -10.41 34.71
N LEU A 7 -8.98 -10.51 34.00
CA LEU A 7 -10.06 -9.53 34.09
C LEU A 7 -10.74 -9.56 35.46
N GLY A 8 -10.85 -8.40 36.11
CA GLY A 8 -11.47 -8.26 37.43
C GLY A 8 -10.68 -8.89 38.59
N LYS A 9 -9.44 -9.32 38.36
CA LYS A 9 -8.55 -9.90 39.38
C LYS A 9 -7.34 -9.00 39.65
N GLN A 10 -6.66 -9.23 40.77
CA GLN A 10 -5.40 -8.56 41.11
C GLN A 10 -4.15 -9.34 40.64
N GLU A 11 -4.35 -10.37 39.82
CA GLU A 11 -3.26 -11.18 39.24
C GLU A 11 -2.37 -10.32 38.33
N LYS A 12 -1.05 -10.46 38.47
CA LYS A 12 -0.06 -9.69 37.71
C LYS A 12 1.11 -10.57 37.34
N TRP A 13 1.42 -10.67 36.05
CA TRP A 13 2.50 -11.51 35.55
C TRP A 13 3.57 -10.65 34.91
N ASN A 14 4.83 -10.80 35.34
CA ASN A 14 5.95 -10.18 34.66
C ASN A 14 6.21 -10.89 33.31
N PHE A 15 7.07 -10.33 32.47
CA PHE A 15 7.30 -10.88 31.13
C PHE A 15 7.95 -12.27 31.12
N GLU A 16 8.73 -12.59 32.15
CA GLU A 16 9.30 -13.94 32.34
C GLU A 16 8.19 -14.97 32.59
N ALA A 17 7.26 -14.70 33.52
CA ALA A 17 6.13 -15.57 33.81
C ALA A 17 5.21 -15.76 32.59
N ILE A 18 5.01 -14.71 31.78
CA ILE A 18 4.31 -14.83 30.50
C ILE A 18 5.05 -15.81 29.59
N GLY A 19 6.39 -15.69 29.47
CA GLY A 19 7.22 -16.54 28.62
C GLY A 19 7.26 -18.01 28.99
N GLU A 20 7.01 -18.35 30.26
CA GLU A 20 6.86 -19.74 30.72
C GLU A 20 5.48 -20.34 30.35
N ASP A 21 4.49 -19.52 29.99
CA ASP A 21 3.17 -19.97 29.55
C ASP A 21 3.01 -19.76 28.03
N VAL A 22 3.31 -20.83 27.28
CA VAL A 22 3.27 -20.85 25.80
C VAL A 22 1.91 -20.40 25.25
N GLU A 23 0.81 -20.76 25.93
CA GLU A 23 -0.54 -20.46 25.44
C GLU A 23 -0.93 -19.00 25.71
N LEU A 24 -0.57 -18.45 26.87
CA LEU A 24 -0.75 -17.02 27.15
C LEU A 24 0.13 -16.16 26.22
N SER A 25 1.38 -16.57 26.04
CA SER A 25 2.32 -15.94 25.10
C SER A 25 1.72 -15.83 23.70
N ARG A 26 1.20 -16.95 23.18
CA ARG A 26 0.58 -17.01 21.85
C ARG A 26 -0.65 -16.11 21.74
N GLN A 27 -1.51 -16.06 22.76
CA GLN A 27 -2.69 -15.17 22.79
C GLN A 27 -2.29 -13.69 22.69
N ILE A 28 -1.30 -13.26 23.48
CA ILE A 28 -0.81 -11.87 23.46
C ILE A 28 -0.19 -11.55 22.10
N GLN A 29 0.64 -12.44 21.56
CA GLN A 29 1.26 -12.26 20.25
C GLN A 29 0.20 -12.11 19.15
N VAL A 30 -0.84 -12.95 19.12
CA VAL A 30 -1.94 -12.85 18.14
C VAL A 30 -2.61 -11.48 18.18
N LEU A 31 -2.90 -10.96 19.38
CA LEU A 31 -3.53 -9.64 19.53
C LEU A 31 -2.60 -8.52 19.11
N LEU A 32 -1.33 -8.54 19.52
CA LEU A 32 -0.34 -7.56 19.12
C LEU A 32 -0.07 -7.58 17.59
N ILE A 33 -0.12 -8.75 16.96
CA ILE A 33 -0.07 -8.90 15.50
C ILE A 33 -1.31 -8.25 14.87
N GLY A 34 -2.50 -8.53 15.39
CA GLY A 34 -3.76 -7.92 14.92
C GLY A 34 -3.77 -6.39 15.06
N LEU A 35 -3.11 -5.87 16.10
CA LEU A 35 -2.91 -4.44 16.35
C LEU A 35 -1.76 -3.82 15.52
N GLY A 36 -1.03 -4.64 14.75
CA GLY A 36 0.09 -4.19 13.93
C GLY A 36 1.35 -3.83 14.70
N LEU A 37 1.45 -4.22 15.98
CA LEU A 37 2.57 -3.91 16.89
C LEU A 37 3.62 -5.03 16.96
N LEU A 38 3.29 -6.25 16.52
CA LEU A 38 4.20 -7.40 16.47
C LEU A 38 4.14 -8.09 15.10
N ASP A 39 5.26 -8.62 14.62
CA ASP A 39 5.31 -9.41 13.38
C ASP A 39 4.87 -10.87 13.62
N PRO A 40 4.15 -11.51 12.69
CA PRO A 40 3.82 -12.94 12.77
C PRO A 40 5.07 -13.83 12.52
N PRO A 41 5.06 -15.11 12.94
CA PRO A 41 3.94 -15.83 13.57
C PRO A 41 3.88 -15.65 15.10
N ALA A 42 2.70 -15.90 15.68
CA ALA A 42 2.57 -16.11 17.12
C ALA A 42 3.10 -17.51 17.49
N ASP A 43 4.40 -17.59 17.77
CA ASP A 43 5.14 -18.83 18.00
C ASP A 43 5.10 -19.31 19.47
N GLY A 44 4.45 -18.57 20.36
CA GLY A 44 4.37 -18.86 21.78
C GLY A 44 5.67 -18.58 22.55
N LYS A 45 6.70 -18.00 21.91
CA LYS A 45 7.98 -17.66 22.55
C LYS A 45 7.99 -16.17 22.92
N PHE A 46 7.81 -15.88 24.21
CA PHE A 46 7.80 -14.50 24.70
C PHE A 46 9.21 -13.93 24.93
N GLY A 47 9.94 -13.69 23.83
CA GLY A 47 11.28 -13.09 23.87
C GLY A 47 11.27 -11.56 23.92
N PRO A 48 12.45 -10.92 23.79
CA PRO A 48 12.60 -9.46 23.81
C PRO A 48 11.71 -8.71 22.82
N VAL A 49 11.47 -9.27 21.63
CA VAL A 49 10.62 -8.65 20.59
C VAL A 49 9.16 -8.57 21.05
N SER A 50 8.61 -9.67 21.59
CA SER A 50 7.25 -9.71 22.15
C SER A 50 7.12 -8.76 23.34
N ALA A 51 8.14 -8.71 24.21
CA ALA A 51 8.19 -7.79 25.34
C ALA A 51 8.20 -6.32 24.91
N THR A 52 8.99 -5.95 23.90
CA THR A 52 8.99 -4.59 23.33
C THR A 52 7.64 -4.24 22.73
N ALA A 53 7.03 -5.13 21.94
CA ALA A 53 5.72 -4.89 21.34
C ALA A 53 4.62 -4.70 22.40
N LEU A 54 4.64 -5.50 23.47
CA LEU A 54 3.72 -5.35 24.59
C LEU A 54 3.95 -4.02 25.32
N LYS A 55 5.20 -3.62 25.57
CA LYS A 55 5.54 -2.32 26.15
C LYS A 55 5.03 -1.16 25.31
N THR A 56 5.26 -1.20 24.00
CA THR A 56 4.74 -0.18 23.08
C THR A 56 3.22 -0.11 23.14
N PHE A 57 2.52 -1.25 23.17
CA PHE A 57 1.07 -1.28 23.35
C PHE A 57 0.63 -0.64 24.66
N GLN A 58 1.31 -0.97 25.76
CA GLN A 58 1.02 -0.45 27.10
C GLN A 58 1.23 1.06 27.20
N GLU A 59 2.25 1.60 26.54
CA GLU A 59 2.52 3.03 26.44
C GLU A 59 1.45 3.74 25.60
N LEU A 60 1.14 3.20 24.42
CA LEU A 60 0.14 3.75 23.50
C LEU A 60 -1.25 3.80 24.14
N THR A 61 -1.61 2.78 24.94
CA THR A 61 -2.90 2.70 25.62
C THR A 61 -2.88 3.31 27.03
N LYS A 62 -1.73 3.83 27.48
CA LYS A 62 -1.54 4.41 28.82
C LYS A 62 -2.02 3.48 29.95
N SER A 63 -1.74 2.19 29.82
CA SER A 63 -2.17 1.15 30.77
C SER A 63 -1.64 1.35 32.20
N GLY A 64 -0.46 1.98 32.34
CA GLY A 64 0.24 2.11 33.63
C GLY A 64 0.86 0.80 34.15
N GLU A 65 0.90 -0.26 33.33
CA GLU A 65 1.40 -1.58 33.69
C GLU A 65 2.68 -1.94 32.90
N ASN A 66 3.61 -1.00 32.75
CA ASN A 66 4.70 -1.06 31.75
C ASN A 66 5.66 -2.27 31.83
N ASP A 67 5.68 -3.04 32.93
CA ASP A 67 6.60 -4.17 33.12
C ASP A 67 5.88 -5.49 33.48
N TYR A 68 4.55 -5.50 33.42
CA TYR A 68 3.74 -6.68 33.73
C TYR A 68 2.42 -6.69 32.96
N LEU A 69 1.84 -7.86 32.77
CA LEU A 69 0.46 -8.04 32.34
C LEU A 69 -0.45 -8.09 33.58
N GLY A 70 -1.33 -7.11 33.73
CA GLY A 70 -2.40 -7.11 34.73
C GLY A 70 -3.78 -6.97 34.08
N ALA A 71 -4.79 -6.70 34.89
CA ALA A 71 -6.17 -6.58 34.44
C ALA A 71 -6.37 -5.46 33.41
N VAL A 72 -5.62 -4.34 33.51
CA VAL A 72 -5.78 -3.19 32.61
C VAL A 72 -5.21 -3.51 31.23
N THR A 73 -3.99 -4.02 31.15
CA THR A 73 -3.36 -4.43 29.88
C THR A 73 -4.14 -5.56 29.23
N ALA A 74 -4.58 -6.55 30.01
CA ALA A 74 -5.39 -7.66 29.48
C ALA A 74 -6.70 -7.16 28.87
N LYS A 75 -7.40 -6.26 29.56
CA LYS A 75 -8.62 -5.63 29.03
C LYS A 75 -8.33 -4.85 27.75
N ASN A 76 -7.32 -3.98 27.76
CA ASN A 76 -6.96 -3.17 26.60
C ASN A 76 -6.59 -4.08 25.40
N LEU A 77 -5.78 -5.12 25.61
CA LEU A 77 -5.40 -6.06 24.53
C LEU A 77 -6.62 -6.72 23.88
N ILE A 78 -7.67 -7.01 24.65
CA ILE A 78 -8.90 -7.65 24.17
C ILE A 78 -9.80 -6.64 23.43
N GLU A 79 -9.88 -5.41 23.92
CA GLU A 79 -10.90 -4.44 23.49
C GLU A 79 -10.39 -3.42 22.46
N THR A 80 -9.10 -3.06 22.50
CA THR A 80 -8.53 -2.03 21.63
C THR A 80 -8.58 -2.46 20.18
N LYS A 81 -9.06 -1.58 19.32
CA LYS A 81 -9.01 -1.76 17.87
C LYS A 81 -7.77 -1.07 17.28
N PRO A 82 -7.22 -1.55 16.15
CA PRO A 82 -6.08 -0.91 15.50
C PRO A 82 -6.29 0.59 15.23
N GLU A 83 -7.54 1.01 14.93
CA GLU A 83 -7.87 2.41 14.65
C GLU A 83 -7.79 3.33 15.89
N GLU A 84 -7.90 2.77 17.09
CA GLU A 84 -7.93 3.51 18.36
C GLU A 84 -6.52 3.79 18.91
N LEU A 85 -5.49 3.11 18.38
CA LEU A 85 -4.10 3.34 18.79
C LEU A 85 -3.63 4.73 18.31
N PRO A 86 -2.97 5.53 19.17
CA PRO A 86 -2.37 6.78 18.76
C PRO A 86 -1.38 6.56 17.61
N GLN A 87 -1.66 7.13 16.45
CA GLN A 87 -0.71 7.10 15.34
C GLN A 87 0.31 8.24 15.50
N PRO A 88 1.60 8.00 15.21
CA PRO A 88 2.60 9.06 15.21
C PRO A 88 2.15 10.21 14.31
N ALA A 89 2.17 11.44 14.84
CA ALA A 89 1.89 12.61 14.02
C ALA A 89 2.84 12.65 12.81
N LEU A 90 2.31 12.94 11.63
CA LEU A 90 3.10 13.02 10.41
C LEU A 90 4.07 14.21 10.47
N LYS A 91 5.36 13.91 10.34
CA LYS A 91 6.47 14.86 10.29
C LYS A 91 6.78 15.17 8.83
N LEU A 92 5.96 16.03 8.24
CA LEU A 92 6.09 16.39 6.81
C LEU A 92 7.11 17.51 6.62
N SER A 93 8.02 17.33 5.66
CA SER A 93 8.98 18.33 5.19
C SER A 93 8.73 18.70 3.72
N ASN A 94 9.67 19.41 3.08
CA ASN A 94 9.63 19.69 1.63
C ASN A 94 10.19 18.53 0.78
N SER A 95 10.57 17.40 1.39
CA SER A 95 10.99 16.22 0.63
C SER A 95 9.86 15.70 -0.26
N ILE A 96 10.20 15.06 -1.39
CA ILE A 96 9.24 14.46 -2.30
C ILE A 96 8.24 13.50 -1.61
N PRO A 97 8.66 12.51 -0.78
CA PRO A 97 7.69 11.66 -0.09
C PRO A 97 6.76 12.44 0.84
N SER A 98 7.25 13.48 1.53
CA SER A 98 6.40 14.33 2.37
C SER A 98 5.39 15.12 1.56
N ARG A 99 5.81 15.66 0.40
CA ARG A 99 4.92 16.36 -0.54
C ARG A 99 3.86 15.43 -1.10
N ILE A 100 4.22 14.20 -1.47
CA ILE A 100 3.26 13.17 -1.91
C ILE A 100 2.24 12.91 -0.80
N VAL A 101 2.68 12.62 0.43
CA VAL A 101 1.77 12.38 1.56
C VAL A 101 0.87 13.61 1.83
N LYS A 102 1.41 14.83 1.77
CA LYS A 102 0.62 16.07 1.90
C LYS A 102 -0.45 16.18 0.81
N TYR A 103 -0.12 15.85 -0.44
CA TYR A 103 -1.07 15.82 -1.53
C TYR A 103 -2.18 14.79 -1.26
N LEU A 104 -1.82 13.57 -0.83
CA LEU A 104 -2.79 12.54 -0.47
C LEU A 104 -3.76 13.04 0.62
N GLN A 105 -3.25 13.70 1.66
CA GLN A 105 -4.08 14.29 2.72
C GLN A 105 -5.00 15.39 2.19
N LEU A 106 -4.49 16.30 1.35
CA LEU A 106 -5.30 17.39 0.76
C LEU A 106 -6.42 16.88 -0.15
N LYS A 107 -6.22 15.73 -0.80
CA LYS A 107 -7.25 15.06 -1.60
C LYS A 107 -8.14 14.11 -0.78
N ASN A 108 -7.99 14.06 0.55
CA ASN A 108 -8.69 13.15 1.45
C ASN A 108 -8.52 11.66 1.09
N TYR A 109 -7.35 11.30 0.56
CA TYR A 109 -6.99 9.90 0.31
C TYR A 109 -6.47 9.25 1.58
N GLN A 110 -6.68 7.92 1.69
CA GLN A 110 -6.15 7.13 2.78
C GLN A 110 -4.62 7.12 2.73
N VAL A 111 -4.00 7.47 3.85
CA VAL A 111 -2.57 7.34 4.08
C VAL A 111 -2.36 6.29 5.16
N PHE A 112 -1.47 5.34 4.90
CA PHE A 112 -1.09 4.32 5.87
C PHE A 112 0.22 4.71 6.54
N THR A 113 0.20 4.66 7.87
CA THR A 113 1.28 5.17 8.73
C THR A 113 1.95 4.08 9.56
N GLY A 114 1.38 2.86 9.59
CA GLY A 114 1.95 1.75 10.32
C GLY A 114 3.24 1.24 9.68
N ALA A 115 4.13 0.65 10.50
CA ALA A 115 5.35 0.01 10.02
C ALA A 115 5.02 -1.03 8.94
N LYS A 116 5.74 -1.00 7.82
CA LYS A 116 5.49 -1.83 6.63
C LYS A 116 4.02 -1.83 6.19
N GLN A 117 3.30 -0.72 6.36
CA GLN A 117 2.04 -0.49 5.67
C GLN A 117 2.32 0.46 4.51
N TYR A 118 2.49 -0.12 3.33
CA TYR A 118 2.94 0.62 2.17
C TYR A 118 1.82 1.42 1.51
N ASN A 119 2.20 2.56 0.94
CA ASN A 119 1.36 3.41 0.11
C ASN A 119 1.89 3.30 -1.33
N ILE A 120 1.07 2.77 -2.25
CA ILE A 120 1.41 2.67 -3.67
C ILE A 120 0.84 3.89 -4.39
N VAL A 121 1.72 4.65 -5.06
CA VAL A 121 1.34 5.87 -5.77
C VAL A 121 1.94 5.83 -7.17
N TYR A 122 1.12 6.13 -8.18
CA TYR A 122 1.57 6.44 -9.52
C TYR A 122 1.40 7.93 -9.78
N ILE A 123 2.43 8.55 -10.34
CA ILE A 123 2.40 9.95 -10.77
C ILE A 123 2.60 9.96 -12.29
N GLU A 124 1.56 10.38 -13.00
CA GLU A 124 1.57 10.50 -14.47
C GLU A 124 2.39 11.73 -14.90
N GLY A 125 3.17 11.61 -15.98
CA GLY A 125 3.93 12.71 -16.58
C GLY A 125 5.11 13.20 -15.72
N MET A 126 5.84 12.30 -15.06
CA MET A 126 6.89 12.64 -14.09
C MET A 126 8.22 11.91 -14.35
N ASN A 127 9.31 12.67 -14.42
CA ASN A 127 10.67 12.14 -14.55
C ASN A 127 11.22 11.55 -13.24
N GLU A 128 12.36 10.88 -13.34
CA GLU A 128 13.08 10.33 -12.18
C GLU A 128 13.53 11.39 -11.16
N ASP A 129 13.86 12.57 -11.65
CA ASP A 129 14.28 13.73 -10.85
C ASP A 129 13.11 14.57 -10.32
N TRP A 130 11.88 14.07 -10.48
CA TRP A 130 10.63 14.70 -10.02
C TRP A 130 10.26 16.00 -10.73
N THR A 131 10.79 16.21 -11.94
CA THR A 131 10.33 17.23 -12.88
C THR A 131 9.25 16.69 -13.81
N LEU A 132 8.39 17.57 -14.34
CA LEU A 132 7.40 17.18 -15.36
C LEU A 132 8.11 16.80 -16.66
N ASN A 133 7.51 15.86 -17.38
CA ASN A 133 7.79 15.66 -18.80
C ASN A 133 6.59 16.07 -19.65
N GLU A 134 6.69 15.87 -20.97
CA GLU A 134 5.67 16.27 -21.95
C GLU A 134 4.41 15.39 -21.91
N ASP A 135 4.39 14.35 -21.07
CA ASP A 135 3.32 13.36 -21.01
C ASP A 135 2.99 12.74 -22.38
N THR A 136 4.04 12.51 -23.18
CA THR A 136 3.90 12.03 -24.56
C THR A 136 3.23 10.65 -24.59
N PRO A 137 2.15 10.45 -25.36
CA PRO A 137 1.45 9.18 -25.40
C PRO A 137 2.34 8.01 -25.83
N ASN A 138 1.97 6.80 -25.39
CA ASN A 138 2.65 5.55 -25.70
C ASN A 138 4.09 5.48 -25.16
N GLN A 139 4.36 6.09 -24.01
CA GLN A 139 5.67 6.04 -23.35
C GLN A 139 5.59 5.55 -21.90
N PHE A 140 6.72 5.08 -21.40
CA PHE A 140 6.94 4.87 -19.97
C PHE A 140 7.54 6.13 -19.35
N ASN A 141 6.69 7.14 -19.16
CA ASN A 141 6.96 8.50 -18.72
C ASN A 141 6.38 8.81 -17.33
N ASP A 142 5.91 7.79 -16.61
CA ASP A 142 5.33 7.91 -15.29
C ASP A 142 6.26 7.35 -14.21
N ARG A 143 5.96 7.65 -12.94
CA ARG A 143 6.61 7.00 -11.79
C ARG A 143 5.63 6.13 -11.01
N ARG A 144 5.99 4.87 -10.82
CA ARG A 144 5.43 3.99 -9.78
C ARG A 144 6.26 4.12 -8.52
N ILE A 145 5.63 4.39 -7.38
CA ILE A 145 6.29 4.75 -6.13
C ILE A 145 5.70 3.91 -4.99
N VAL A 146 6.57 3.40 -4.12
CA VAL A 146 6.18 2.80 -2.84
C VAL A 146 6.71 3.66 -1.71
N ILE A 147 5.81 4.11 -0.83
CA ILE A 147 6.12 4.95 0.32
C ILE A 147 5.79 4.19 1.61
N GLU A 148 6.71 4.24 2.57
CA GLU A 148 6.49 3.84 3.95
C GLU A 148 6.62 5.08 4.85
N ILE A 149 5.87 5.11 5.95
CA ILE A 149 5.98 6.16 6.95
C ILE A 149 6.64 5.56 8.18
N VAL A 150 7.89 5.96 8.41
CA VAL A 150 8.72 5.44 9.50
C VAL A 150 8.78 6.49 10.58
N GLU A 151 8.22 6.20 11.76
CA GLU A 151 8.19 7.12 12.92
C GLU A 151 7.60 8.51 12.59
N GLY A 152 6.55 8.51 11.75
CA GLY A 152 5.88 9.71 11.24
C GLY A 152 6.57 10.38 10.06
N VAL A 153 7.75 9.91 9.61
CA VAL A 153 8.49 10.48 8.48
C VAL A 153 8.24 9.66 7.21
N PRO A 154 7.62 10.24 6.16
CA PRO A 154 7.47 9.56 4.88
C PRO A 154 8.81 9.32 4.18
N LYS A 155 9.03 8.09 3.69
CA LYS A 155 10.20 7.66 2.93
C LYS A 155 9.78 6.91 1.68
N ILE A 156 10.39 7.22 0.55
CA ILE A 156 10.29 6.36 -0.64
C ILE A 156 11.11 5.11 -0.35
N VAL A 157 10.45 3.95 -0.37
CA VAL A 157 11.14 2.66 -0.25
C VAL A 157 11.85 2.37 -1.57
N ASN A 158 11.12 2.52 -2.69
CA ASN A 158 11.67 2.51 -4.04
C ASN A 158 10.67 3.15 -5.02
N HIS A 159 11.13 3.45 -6.24
CA HIS A 159 10.31 3.97 -7.33
C HIS A 159 10.85 3.53 -8.68
N TRP A 160 9.98 3.32 -9.66
CA TRP A 160 10.34 2.78 -10.98
C TRP A 160 9.69 3.57 -12.11
N GLN A 161 10.34 3.57 -13.27
CA GLN A 161 9.75 4.02 -14.53
C GLN A 161 8.54 3.15 -14.88
N ALA A 162 7.42 3.80 -15.15
CA ALA A 162 6.13 3.15 -15.36
C ALA A 162 5.30 3.87 -16.43
N THR A 163 4.10 3.37 -16.65
CA THR A 163 3.01 4.04 -17.34
C THR A 163 1.69 3.67 -16.66
N THR A 164 0.77 4.62 -16.65
CA THR A 164 -0.63 4.47 -16.22
C THR A 164 -1.60 4.54 -17.41
N GLU A 165 -1.03 4.65 -18.61
CA GLU A 165 -1.72 4.85 -19.87
C GLU A 165 -1.77 3.57 -20.72
N PRO A 166 -2.73 3.47 -21.66
CA PRO A 166 -2.70 2.47 -22.69
C PRO A 166 -1.57 2.74 -23.71
N GLY A 167 -1.02 1.68 -24.28
CA GLY A 167 -0.16 1.78 -25.46
C GLY A 167 -0.96 2.09 -26.72
N SER A 168 -0.32 2.72 -27.71
CA SER A 168 -0.92 3.08 -29.01
C SER A 168 -1.66 1.90 -29.65
N TYR A 169 -1.14 0.68 -29.50
CA TYR A 169 -1.80 -0.51 -30.01
C TYR A 169 -3.25 -0.63 -29.54
N TYR A 170 -3.50 -0.46 -28.23
CA TYR A 170 -4.84 -0.59 -27.66
C TYR A 170 -5.69 0.67 -27.81
N THR A 171 -5.07 1.85 -27.95
CA THR A 171 -5.81 3.05 -28.35
C THR A 171 -6.41 2.87 -29.74
N TYR A 172 -5.63 2.38 -30.70
CA TYR A 172 -6.11 2.17 -32.06
C TYR A 172 -6.94 0.89 -32.23
N ASN A 173 -6.68 -0.16 -31.43
CA ASN A 173 -7.37 -1.45 -31.41
C ASN A 173 -7.94 -1.74 -30.01
N PRO A 174 -8.98 -1.02 -29.57
CA PRO A 174 -9.46 -1.12 -28.20
C PRO A 174 -10.15 -2.46 -27.93
N MET A 175 -9.92 -3.00 -26.74
CA MET A 175 -10.58 -4.23 -26.28
C MET A 175 -12.06 -4.02 -25.98
N ASN A 176 -12.50 -2.76 -25.84
CA ASN A 176 -13.88 -2.37 -25.64
C ASN A 176 -14.29 -1.40 -26.76
N PRO A 177 -15.45 -1.59 -27.42
CA PRO A 177 -15.91 -0.71 -28.50
C PRO A 177 -16.11 0.75 -28.08
N ALA A 178 -16.22 1.04 -26.77
CA ALA A 178 -16.29 2.39 -26.25
C ALA A 178 -14.94 3.13 -26.23
N GLY A 179 -13.81 2.44 -26.45
CA GLY A 179 -12.48 3.06 -26.43
C GLY A 179 -11.49 2.41 -25.45
N ALA A 180 -10.23 2.84 -25.53
CA ALA A 180 -9.19 2.37 -24.61
C ALA A 180 -9.47 2.87 -23.18
N ALA A 181 -9.08 2.08 -22.18
CA ALA A 181 -9.23 2.48 -20.79
C ALA A 181 -8.07 3.38 -20.37
N ARG A 182 -8.40 4.55 -19.81
CA ARG A 182 -7.45 5.44 -19.10
C ARG A 182 -7.95 5.60 -17.67
N ILE A 183 -7.20 5.19 -16.65
CA ILE A 183 -7.70 5.26 -15.26
C ILE A 183 -8.14 6.67 -14.93
N LYS A 184 -9.30 6.82 -14.30
CA LYS A 184 -9.65 8.11 -13.70
C LYS A 184 -8.73 8.33 -12.51
N PHE A 185 -8.07 9.49 -12.45
CA PHE A 185 -7.24 9.85 -11.29
C PHE A 185 -8.03 9.76 -9.99
N GLY A 186 -7.39 9.21 -8.96
CA GLY A 186 -8.07 8.80 -7.74
C GLY A 186 -7.26 7.80 -6.93
N GLN A 187 -7.84 7.38 -5.82
CA GLN A 187 -7.35 6.26 -5.03
C GLN A 187 -8.38 5.14 -5.03
N TYR A 188 -7.92 3.91 -5.26
CA TYR A 188 -8.78 2.72 -5.32
C TYR A 188 -8.22 1.62 -4.43
N LYS A 189 -9.09 0.94 -3.68
CA LYS A 189 -8.80 -0.33 -3.01
C LYS A 189 -9.23 -1.46 -3.93
N ALA A 190 -8.36 -1.85 -4.87
CA ALA A 190 -8.81 -2.67 -6.00
C ALA A 190 -7.86 -3.76 -6.47
N TRP A 191 -6.71 -3.98 -5.79
CA TRP A 191 -5.74 -4.98 -6.26
C TRP A 191 -5.30 -5.96 -5.18
N ALA A 192 -5.16 -7.24 -5.52
CA ALA A 192 -4.59 -8.27 -4.65
C ALA A 192 -3.42 -8.96 -5.33
N VAL A 193 -2.56 -9.64 -4.57
CA VAL A 193 -1.48 -10.44 -5.16
C VAL A 193 -2.07 -11.58 -5.98
N GLY A 194 -1.59 -11.74 -7.21
CA GLY A 194 -2.01 -12.78 -8.13
C GLY A 194 -1.00 -12.95 -9.27
N TYR A 195 -1.47 -13.46 -10.41
CA TYR A 195 -0.63 -13.66 -11.58
C TYR A 195 -1.21 -12.97 -12.81
N HIS A 196 -0.34 -12.32 -13.59
CA HIS A 196 -0.66 -11.75 -14.91
C HIS A 196 0.05 -12.55 -16.01
N GLY A 197 -0.58 -12.59 -17.19
CA GLY A 197 0.00 -13.16 -18.40
C GLY A 197 -0.15 -14.69 -18.53
N ASN A 198 -0.03 -15.16 -19.77
CA ASN A 198 -0.07 -16.59 -20.12
C ASN A 198 1.33 -17.10 -20.49
N ALA A 199 1.92 -16.56 -21.57
CA ALA A 199 3.22 -16.98 -22.08
C ALA A 199 4.41 -16.55 -21.19
N ASP A 200 4.35 -15.34 -20.64
CA ASP A 200 5.30 -14.82 -19.65
C ASP A 200 4.55 -14.58 -18.34
N ARG A 201 4.02 -15.66 -17.75
CA ARG A 201 3.21 -15.61 -16.54
C ARG A 201 4.06 -15.19 -15.35
N HIS A 202 3.61 -14.17 -14.62
CA HIS A 202 4.37 -13.60 -13.50
C HIS A 202 3.47 -13.08 -12.40
N GLU A 203 4.05 -12.97 -11.20
CA GLU A 203 3.36 -12.38 -10.06
C GLU A 203 3.08 -10.89 -10.32
N ALA A 204 1.91 -10.43 -9.93
CA ALA A 204 1.42 -9.08 -10.16
C ALA A 204 0.39 -8.69 -9.09
N LEU A 205 0.02 -7.42 -9.04
CA LEU A 205 -1.19 -6.99 -8.36
C LEU A 205 -2.36 -7.04 -9.34
N ILE A 206 -3.26 -8.02 -9.22
CA ILE A 206 -4.39 -8.20 -10.14
C ILE A 206 -5.62 -7.44 -9.66
N GLN A 207 -6.43 -6.94 -10.59
CA GLN A 207 -7.66 -6.22 -10.25
C GLN A 207 -8.69 -7.19 -9.63
N VAL A 208 -9.18 -6.86 -8.44
CA VAL A 208 -10.21 -7.62 -7.71
C VAL A 208 -11.41 -6.79 -7.27
N ALA A 209 -11.38 -5.46 -7.44
CA ALA A 209 -12.53 -4.60 -7.20
C ALA A 209 -12.72 -3.56 -8.33
N PRO A 210 -13.93 -3.00 -8.49
CA PRO A 210 -14.20 -2.01 -9.52
C PRO A 210 -13.33 -0.76 -9.40
N ILE A 211 -12.85 -0.27 -10.54
CA ILE A 211 -12.22 1.05 -10.69
C ILE A 211 -13.00 1.85 -11.72
N THR A 212 -12.77 3.16 -11.77
CA THR A 212 -13.35 4.02 -12.82
C THR A 212 -12.30 4.37 -13.86
N VAL A 213 -12.68 4.28 -15.13
CA VAL A 213 -11.83 4.66 -16.28
C VAL A 213 -12.57 5.65 -17.17
N HIS A 214 -11.81 6.45 -17.89
CA HIS A 214 -12.24 7.16 -19.08
C HIS A 214 -12.10 6.22 -20.28
N ARG A 215 -13.09 6.25 -21.17
CA ARG A 215 -13.10 5.48 -22.42
C ARG A 215 -12.74 6.40 -23.58
N ASP A 216 -11.48 6.32 -24.00
CA ASP A 216 -10.90 7.10 -25.10
C ASP A 216 -11.48 6.61 -26.43
N PHE A 217 -12.66 7.13 -26.77
CA PHE A 217 -13.42 6.74 -27.96
C PHE A 217 -12.88 7.41 -29.23
N ASN A 218 -12.45 8.67 -29.10
CA ASN A 218 -11.96 9.50 -30.20
C ASN A 218 -10.46 9.27 -30.49
N LYS A 219 -9.76 8.48 -29.67
CA LYS A 219 -8.37 8.06 -29.84
C LYS A 219 -7.40 9.24 -29.76
N ASP A 220 -7.71 10.22 -28.92
CA ASP A 220 -6.91 11.43 -28.75
C ASP A 220 -5.93 11.34 -27.58
N PHE A 221 -5.90 10.20 -26.88
CA PHE A 221 -5.05 9.92 -25.73
C PHE A 221 -5.34 10.82 -24.52
N GLN A 222 -6.52 11.44 -24.44
CA GLN A 222 -6.90 12.32 -23.34
C GLN A 222 -8.02 11.70 -22.51
N ARG A 223 -8.24 12.25 -21.31
CA ARG A 223 -9.38 11.90 -20.45
C ARG A 223 -10.54 12.89 -20.59
N THR A 224 -10.26 14.06 -21.15
CA THR A 224 -11.18 15.21 -21.17
C THR A 224 -12.32 14.95 -22.15
N GLY A 225 -13.57 15.00 -21.67
CA GLY A 225 -14.76 14.78 -22.51
C GLY A 225 -15.12 13.30 -22.69
N ASP A 226 -14.27 12.37 -22.27
CA ASP A 226 -14.53 10.93 -22.33
C ASP A 226 -15.63 10.49 -21.37
N LYS A 227 -16.34 9.44 -21.77
CA LYS A 227 -17.32 8.77 -20.90
C LYS A 227 -16.62 8.00 -19.80
N LEU A 228 -17.22 8.06 -18.61
CA LEU A 228 -16.80 7.24 -17.48
C LEU A 228 -17.41 5.85 -17.54
N ASP A 229 -16.63 4.86 -17.15
CA ASP A 229 -17.03 3.47 -17.01
C ASP A 229 -16.44 2.90 -15.71
N THR A 230 -17.25 2.23 -14.90
CA THR A 230 -16.85 1.69 -13.60
C THR A 230 -17.09 0.19 -13.56
N GLY A 231 -16.03 -0.60 -13.33
CA GLY A 231 -16.14 -2.05 -13.37
C GLY A 231 -14.81 -2.78 -13.24
N LEU A 232 -14.85 -4.08 -13.51
CA LEU A 232 -13.70 -4.96 -13.60
C LEU A 232 -13.23 -5.03 -15.06
N PHE A 233 -12.01 -4.58 -15.30
CA PHE A 233 -11.44 -4.44 -16.64
C PHE A 233 -10.13 -5.22 -16.82
N GLN A 234 -9.72 -5.98 -15.80
CA GLN A 234 -8.42 -6.66 -15.72
C GLN A 234 -7.23 -5.67 -15.79
N VAL A 235 -7.43 -4.48 -15.23
CA VAL A 235 -6.41 -3.43 -15.08
C VAL A 235 -5.47 -3.83 -13.95
N ASN A 236 -4.49 -4.68 -14.29
CA ASN A 236 -3.51 -5.20 -13.34
C ASN A 236 -2.33 -4.23 -13.18
N GLN A 237 -1.55 -4.41 -12.11
CA GLN A 237 -0.22 -3.82 -11.98
C GLN A 237 0.84 -4.87 -12.24
N HIS A 238 1.49 -4.80 -13.40
CA HIS A 238 2.36 -5.85 -13.92
C HIS A 238 3.61 -5.25 -14.60
N TRP A 239 4.48 -6.06 -15.21
CA TRP A 239 5.66 -5.54 -15.92
C TRP A 239 5.40 -5.18 -17.39
N GLY A 240 6.22 -4.28 -17.91
CA GLY A 240 6.20 -3.82 -19.31
C GLY A 240 7.06 -4.64 -20.26
N TYR A 241 7.45 -5.85 -19.86
CA TYR A 241 8.21 -6.80 -20.70
C TYR A 241 9.57 -6.26 -21.21
N ASP A 242 10.16 -5.31 -20.48
CA ASP A 242 11.39 -4.61 -20.87
C ASP A 242 11.27 -3.86 -22.21
N ALA A 243 10.05 -3.45 -22.57
CA ALA A 243 9.78 -2.61 -23.72
C ALA A 243 10.61 -1.31 -23.70
N PRO A 244 10.92 -0.74 -24.87
CA PRO A 244 11.62 0.55 -24.95
C PRO A 244 10.82 1.65 -24.25
N VAL A 245 11.51 2.71 -23.80
CA VAL A 245 10.86 3.81 -23.05
C VAL A 245 9.77 4.48 -23.88
N ASN A 246 10.01 4.65 -25.18
CA ASN A 246 9.17 5.41 -26.09
C ASN A 246 8.13 4.56 -26.84
N ASP A 247 7.92 3.30 -26.43
CA ASP A 247 6.89 2.45 -27.02
C ASP A 247 6.41 1.37 -26.04
N ILE A 248 5.20 1.56 -25.49
CA ILE A 248 4.51 0.62 -24.59
C ILE A 248 4.15 -0.69 -25.32
N LYS A 249 4.12 -0.68 -26.66
CA LYS A 249 3.65 -1.79 -27.49
C LYS A 249 2.24 -2.23 -27.08
N ASN A 250 2.07 -3.51 -26.79
CA ASN A 250 0.85 -4.14 -26.32
C ASN A 250 0.92 -4.49 -24.82
N ALA A 251 1.78 -3.81 -24.05
CA ALA A 251 1.91 -4.08 -22.62
C ALA A 251 0.74 -3.54 -21.79
N SER A 252 0.04 -2.48 -22.22
CA SER A 252 -1.02 -1.86 -21.43
C SER A 252 -2.25 -1.55 -22.28
N ALA A 253 -3.41 -2.13 -21.94
CA ALA A 253 -4.72 -1.71 -22.42
C ALA A 253 -5.41 -0.72 -21.46
N GLY A 254 -4.65 -0.13 -20.55
CA GLY A 254 -5.11 0.65 -19.38
C GLY A 254 -4.61 0.10 -18.03
N CYS A 255 -3.66 -0.83 -18.05
CA CYS A 255 -2.99 -1.38 -16.87
C CYS A 255 -2.02 -0.36 -16.23
N LEU A 256 -1.60 -0.62 -14.99
CA LEU A 256 -0.53 0.14 -14.34
C LEU A 256 0.79 -0.63 -14.52
N VAL A 257 1.68 -0.16 -15.39
CA VAL A 257 2.77 -1.02 -15.88
C VAL A 257 4.14 -0.47 -15.49
N GLY A 258 4.88 -1.20 -14.66
CA GLY A 258 6.30 -0.89 -14.41
C GLY A 258 7.16 -1.44 -15.55
N ARG A 259 7.99 -0.61 -16.20
CA ARG A 259 8.61 -0.97 -17.51
C ARG A 259 9.44 -2.25 -17.46
N ARG A 260 10.36 -2.33 -16.50
CA ARG A 260 11.37 -3.41 -16.40
C ARG A 260 10.86 -4.60 -15.62
N ARG A 261 11.21 -5.82 -16.05
CA ARG A 261 10.92 -7.06 -15.30
C ARG A 261 11.60 -7.06 -13.94
N GLU A 262 12.86 -6.64 -13.88
CA GLU A 262 13.63 -6.53 -12.64
C GLU A 262 12.94 -5.61 -11.62
N GLY A 263 12.68 -4.36 -12.00
CA GLY A 263 11.99 -3.41 -11.13
C GLY A 263 10.58 -3.86 -10.72
N HIS A 264 9.90 -4.69 -11.52
CA HIS A 264 8.65 -5.30 -11.11
C HIS A 264 8.83 -6.42 -10.08
N ARG A 265 9.87 -7.25 -10.18
CA ARG A 265 10.19 -8.24 -9.13
C ARG A 265 10.53 -7.56 -7.81
N GLU A 266 11.28 -6.46 -7.85
CA GLU A 266 11.55 -5.63 -6.66
C GLU A 266 10.27 -5.06 -6.06
N PHE A 267 9.38 -4.51 -6.90
CA PHE A 267 8.08 -4.00 -6.46
C PHE A 267 7.27 -5.09 -5.75
N MET A 268 7.13 -6.28 -6.37
CA MET A 268 6.42 -7.40 -5.76
C MET A 268 7.09 -7.88 -4.46
N ALA A 269 8.42 -7.94 -4.43
CA ALA A 269 9.18 -8.31 -3.24
C ALA A 269 8.93 -7.34 -2.08
N ILE A 270 8.86 -6.03 -2.34
CA ILE A 270 8.58 -4.99 -1.35
C ILE A 270 7.13 -5.09 -0.86
N ILE A 271 6.13 -5.03 -1.75
CA ILE A 271 4.73 -4.95 -1.32
C ILE A 271 4.26 -6.23 -0.60
N LYS A 272 4.89 -7.38 -0.86
CA LYS A 272 4.63 -8.62 -0.13
C LYS A 272 5.22 -8.65 1.28
N GLN A 273 6.04 -7.67 1.65
CA GLN A 273 6.40 -7.41 3.04
C GLN A 273 5.33 -6.59 3.78
N ASP A 274 4.26 -6.15 3.11
CA ASP A 274 3.22 -5.36 3.75
C ASP A 274 2.59 -6.16 4.89
N ARG A 275 2.59 -5.61 6.10
CA ARG A 275 2.06 -6.31 7.28
C ARG A 275 0.61 -6.74 7.11
N ARG A 276 -0.20 -5.98 6.37
CA ARG A 276 -1.61 -6.31 6.12
C ARG A 276 -1.75 -7.50 5.18
N PHE A 277 -0.87 -7.61 4.19
CA PHE A 277 -0.78 -8.77 3.32
C PHE A 277 -0.25 -10.00 4.06
N LEU A 278 0.80 -9.85 4.86
CA LEU A 278 1.33 -10.95 5.67
C LEU A 278 0.31 -11.48 6.69
N ALA A 279 -0.54 -10.60 7.23
CA ALA A 279 -1.64 -10.99 8.12
C ALA A 279 -2.81 -11.65 7.37
N ASN A 280 -3.04 -11.26 6.11
CA ASN A 280 -4.08 -11.79 5.26
C ASN A 280 -3.66 -11.75 3.78
N ASN A 281 -3.38 -12.91 3.20
CA ASN A 281 -2.94 -13.00 1.81
C ASN A 281 -4.01 -12.56 0.79
N ASP A 282 -5.27 -12.42 1.21
CA ASP A 282 -6.37 -11.84 0.41
C ASP A 282 -6.45 -10.31 0.53
N TYR A 283 -5.42 -9.67 1.12
CA TYR A 283 -5.39 -8.23 1.29
C TYR A 283 -5.52 -7.47 -0.04
N VAL A 284 -6.51 -6.57 -0.09
CA VAL A 284 -6.71 -5.69 -1.23
C VAL A 284 -5.97 -4.38 -0.98
N PHE A 285 -4.90 -4.18 -1.74
CA PHE A 285 -4.05 -3.00 -1.76
C PHE A 285 -4.80 -1.78 -2.29
N TYR A 286 -4.47 -0.65 -1.68
CA TYR A 286 -4.81 0.67 -2.18
C TYR A 286 -3.73 1.11 -3.17
N THR A 287 -4.14 1.74 -4.26
CA THR A 287 -3.23 2.44 -5.16
C THR A 287 -3.84 3.77 -5.55
N THR A 288 -3.01 4.80 -5.50
CA THR A 288 -3.35 6.15 -5.91
C THR A 288 -2.72 6.44 -7.27
N VAL A 289 -3.49 7.02 -8.20
CA VAL A 289 -3.01 7.48 -9.51
C VAL A 289 -3.35 8.95 -9.61
N ILE A 290 -2.33 9.80 -9.79
CA ILE A 290 -2.46 11.26 -9.80
C ILE A 290 -1.70 11.88 -10.98
N PRO A 291 -2.15 13.04 -11.50
CA PRO A 291 -1.42 13.75 -12.54
C PRO A 291 -0.30 14.60 -11.93
N GLY A 292 0.88 14.57 -12.54
CA GLY A 292 2.08 15.25 -12.05
C GLY A 292 1.95 16.77 -12.00
N ASP A 293 1.23 17.36 -12.95
CA ASP A 293 1.01 18.81 -13.03
C ASP A 293 0.15 19.32 -11.86
N ASP A 294 -0.96 18.66 -11.53
CA ASP A 294 -1.78 18.96 -10.36
C ASP A 294 -1.01 18.72 -9.07
N PHE A 295 -0.18 17.68 -9.01
CA PHE A 295 0.70 17.41 -7.87
C PHE A 295 1.64 18.59 -7.59
N LEU A 296 2.41 19.03 -8.57
CA LEU A 296 3.35 20.15 -8.38
C LEU A 296 2.64 21.49 -8.13
N LYS A 297 1.47 21.70 -8.73
CA LYS A 297 0.64 22.88 -8.49
C LYS A 297 0.06 22.92 -7.08
N THR A 298 -0.40 21.77 -6.57
CA THR A 298 -1.07 21.67 -5.26
C THR A 298 -0.07 21.71 -4.09
N VAL A 299 1.09 21.08 -4.26
CA VAL A 299 2.16 21.02 -3.24
C VAL A 299 3.50 21.42 -3.85
N PRO A 300 3.76 22.73 -4.02
CA PRO A 300 5.03 23.21 -4.55
C PRO A 300 6.22 22.80 -3.66
N GLY A 301 7.41 22.72 -4.27
CA GLY A 301 8.67 22.33 -3.63
C GLY A 301 9.33 23.45 -2.83
#